data_AF-Q9Y085-F1
#
_entry.id   AF-Q9Y085-F1
#
_cell.length_a   1.000
_cell.length_b   1.000
_cell.length_c   1.000
_cell.angle_alpha   90.00
_cell.angle_beta   90.00
_cell.angle_gamma   90.00
#
_symmetry.space_group_name_H-M   'P 1'
#
loop_
_entity.id
_entity.type
_entity.pdbx_description
1 polymer ?
#
loop_
_entity_poly.entity_id
_entity_poly.type
_entity_poly.pdbx_seq_one_letter_code
_entity_poly.pdbx_strand_id
1 'polypeptide(L)' 'RDQAGKACKQYLSRKNAPLTMAQCGSKGSFINIAQMIALVGQQSISGKRPSDGFEMRSLPHFERNDRAPGRQRLRGE' A
#
# COMPACT_ATOMS: atom_id res chain seq x y z
N ARG A 1 0.29 7.73 0.43
CA ARG A 1 0.86 6.82 1.46
C ARG A 1 1.60 7.61 2.54
N ASP A 2 2.50 8.52 2.16
CA ASP A 2 3.30 9.30 3.14
C ASP A 2 2.48 10.29 3.96
N GLN A 3 1.46 10.91 3.35
CA GLN A 3 0.49 11.74 4.07
C GLN A 3 -0.23 10.96 5.18
N ALA A 4 -0.62 9.71 4.92
CA ALA A 4 -1.24 8.85 5.93
C ALA A 4 -0.26 8.52 7.07
N GLY A 5 1.03 8.33 6.78
CA GLY A 5 2.07 8.17 7.80
C GLY A 5 2.23 9.41 8.69
N LYS A 6 2.20 10.61 8.10
CA LYS A 6 2.25 11.88 8.85
C LYS A 6 1.00 12.06 9.72
N ALA A 7 -0.18 11.78 9.17
CA ALA A 7 -1.45 11.83 9.90
C ALA A 7 -1.46 10.85 11.08
N CYS A 8 -0.96 9.63 10.88
CA CYS A 8 -0.81 8.66 11.97
C CYS A 8 0.01 9.24 13.15
N LYS A 9 1.13 9.92 12.87
CA LYS A 9 1.95 10.53 13.93
C LYS A 9 1.24 11.68 14.67
N GLN A 10 0.36 12.42 13.99
CA GLN A 10 -0.36 13.56 14.58
C GLN A 10 -1.62 13.16 15.36
N TYR A 11 -2.37 12.17 14.86
CA TYR A 11 -3.70 11.86 15.37
C TYR A 11 -3.77 10.61 16.25
N LEU A 12 -2.77 9.70 16.21
CA LEU A 12 -2.76 8.54 17.11
C LEU A 12 -2.32 8.91 18.52
N SER A 13 -3.06 8.38 19.50
CA SER A 13 -2.71 8.47 20.91
C SER A 13 -1.38 7.78 21.22
N ARG A 14 -0.57 8.37 22.11
CA ARG A 14 0.69 7.78 22.60
C ARG A 14 0.52 6.41 23.27
N LYS A 15 -0.70 6.07 23.72
CA LYS A 15 -1.02 4.75 24.31
C LYS A 15 -1.27 3.66 23.25
N ASN A 16 -1.23 4.00 21.96
CA ASN A 16 -1.39 3.02 20.90
C ASN A 16 -0.12 2.16 20.79
N ALA A 17 -0.25 0.86 21.04
CA ALA A 17 0.90 -0.06 21.07
C ALA A 17 1.70 -0.07 19.75
N PRO A 18 1.07 -0.16 18.55
CA PRO A 18 1.76 0.06 17.28
C PRO A 18 2.55 1.37 17.17
N LEU A 19 2.00 2.49 17.65
CA LEU A 19 2.68 3.77 17.64
C LEU A 19 3.91 3.76 18.56
N THR A 20 3.78 3.21 19.76
CA THR A 20 4.89 3.08 20.71
C THR A 20 6.01 2.23 20.12
N MET A 21 5.68 1.09 19.51
CA MET A 21 6.67 0.20 18.88
C MET A 21 7.43 0.87 17.73
N ALA A 22 6.73 1.68 16.92
CA ALA A 22 7.37 2.45 15.85
C ALA A 22 8.20 3.63 16.38
N GLN A 23 7.82 4.24 17.51
CA GLN A 23 8.55 5.35 18.13
C GLN A 23 9.82 4.88 18.86
N CYS A 24 9.77 3.75 19.57
CA CYS A 24 10.94 3.20 20.26
C CYS A 24 11.89 2.43 19.34
N GLY A 25 11.53 2.23 18.07
CA GLY A 25 12.36 1.53 17.09
C GLY A 25 12.43 0.01 17.30
N SER A 26 11.60 -0.55 18.19
CA SER A 26 11.57 -1.98 18.48
C SER A 26 11.10 -2.81 17.27
N LYS A 27 9.94 -2.46 16.70
CA LYS A 27 9.36 -3.18 15.57
C LYS A 27 8.32 -2.34 14.86
N GLY A 28 8.31 -2.45 13.53
CA GLY A 28 7.37 -1.73 12.69
C GLY A 28 7.74 -0.26 12.54
N SER A 29 7.10 0.38 11.57
CA SER A 29 7.32 1.76 11.20
C SER A 29 5.99 2.49 11.07
N PHE A 30 6.04 3.82 10.99
CA PHE A 30 4.85 4.63 10.71
C PHE A 30 4.15 4.21 9.41
N ILE A 31 4.87 3.64 8.42
CA ILE A 31 4.25 3.12 7.20
C ILE A 31 3.35 1.92 7.52
N ASN A 32 3.77 1.03 8.41
CA ASN A 32 3.00 -0.16 8.75
C ASN A 32 1.69 0.22 9.45
N ILE A 33 1.76 1.19 10.35
CA ILE A 33 0.58 1.76 11.01
C ILE A 33 -0.34 2.43 9.98
N ALA A 34 0.21 3.23 9.06
CA ALA A 34 -0.56 3.88 8.00
C ALA A 34 -1.22 2.88 7.04
N GLN A 35 -0.56 1.75 6.78
CA GLN A 35 -1.11 0.67 5.97
C GLN A 35 -2.23 -0.08 6.68
N MET A 36 -2.18 -0.18 8.02
CA MET A 36 -3.24 -0.80 8.83
C MET A 36 -4.47 0.09 9.00
N ILE A 37 -4.33 1.42 8.96
CA ILE A 37 -5.42 2.35 9.32
C ILE A 37 -5.99 3.10 8.11
N ALA A 38 -5.17 3.41 7.09
CA ALA A 38 -5.59 4.22 5.96
C ALA A 38 -5.66 3.42 4.66
N LEU A 39 -4.50 3.07 4.09
CA LEU A 39 -4.43 2.36 2.82
C LEU A 39 -3.09 1.64 2.67
N VAL A 40 -3.15 0.38 2.22
CA VAL A 40 -1.97 -0.48 2.04
C VAL A 40 -1.04 0.06 0.94
N GLY A 41 -1.62 0.65 -0.12
CA GLY A 41 -0.91 1.14 -1.30
C GLY A 41 -0.63 0.06 -2.34
N GLN A 42 0.16 0.40 -3.36
CA GLN A 42 0.47 -0.52 -4.44
C GLN A 42 1.38 -1.66 -3.97
N GLN A 43 0.98 -2.89 -4.28
CA GLN A 43 1.85 -4.06 -4.14
C GLN A 43 2.68 -4.24 -5.42
N SER A 44 3.98 -4.46 -5.24
CA SER A 44 4.93 -4.72 -6.33
C SER A 44 5.57 -6.10 -6.15
N ILE A 45 5.61 -6.89 -7.21
CA ILE A 45 6.29 -8.19 -7.29
C ILE A 45 7.58 -7.97 -8.08
N SER A 46 8.74 -8.25 -7.48
CA SER A 46 10.06 -8.03 -8.09
C SER A 46 10.27 -6.62 -8.67
N GLY A 47 9.80 -5.59 -7.93
CA GLY A 47 9.90 -4.19 -8.32
C GLY A 47 8.93 -3.74 -9.42
N LYS A 48 8.09 -4.64 -9.97
CA LYS A 48 7.07 -4.32 -10.98
C LYS A 48 5.67 -4.49 -10.39
N ARG A 49 4.70 -3.76 -10.93
CA ARG A 49 3.28 -4.08 -10.65
C ARG A 49 2.97 -5.49 -11.21
N PRO A 50 2.00 -6.23 -10.63
CA PRO A 50 1.60 -7.53 -11.15
C PRO A 50 1.36 -7.48 -12.66
N SER A 51 1.94 -8.45 -13.38
CA SER A 51 1.83 -8.56 -14.83
C SER A 51 0.47 -9.13 -15.24
N ASP A 52 0.14 -8.95 -16.51
CA ASP A 52 -1.09 -9.47 -17.10
C ASP A 52 -0.94 -10.98 -17.26
N GLY A 53 -1.45 -11.73 -16.28
CA GLY A 53 -1.41 -13.19 -16.26
C GLY A 53 -2.49 -13.84 -17.13
N PHE A 54 -3.43 -13.07 -17.65
CA PHE A 54 -4.53 -13.48 -18.53
C PHE A 54 -4.58 -12.57 -19.76
N GLU A 55 -5.31 -12.94 -20.82
CA GLU A 55 -5.48 -12.19 -22.09
C GLU A 55 -5.60 -10.66 -21.89
N MET A 56 -4.46 -9.95 -21.85
CA MET A 56 -4.36 -8.50 -21.61
C MET A 56 -5.08 -8.01 -20.33
N ARG A 57 -5.18 -8.83 -19.28
CA ARG A 57 -5.80 -8.46 -17.99
C ARG A 57 -5.09 -9.09 -16.79
N SER A 58 -5.08 -8.41 -15.64
CA SER A 58 -4.46 -8.97 -14.42
C SER A 58 -5.30 -10.06 -13.74
N LEU A 59 -6.64 -10.00 -13.81
CA LEU A 59 -7.55 -11.00 -13.22
C LEU A 59 -8.76 -11.25 -14.15
N PRO A 60 -9.40 -12.44 -14.07
CA PRO A 60 -10.56 -12.77 -14.91
C PRO A 60 -11.81 -11.92 -14.65
N HIS A 61 -11.84 -11.21 -13.52
CA HIS A 61 -12.93 -10.30 -13.14
C HIS A 61 -12.80 -8.90 -13.74
N PHE A 62 -11.66 -8.56 -14.35
CA PHE A 62 -11.47 -7.25 -14.98
C PHE A 62 -11.69 -7.32 -16.49
N GLU A 63 -12.14 -6.19 -17.03
CA GLU A 63 -12.24 -6.00 -18.47
C GLU A 63 -10.84 -6.00 -19.11
N ARG A 64 -10.80 -6.38 -20.39
CA ARG A 64 -9.56 -6.39 -21.15
C ARG A 64 -9.02 -4.96 -21.29
N ASN A 65 -7.72 -4.79 -21.10
CA ASN A 65 -7.02 -3.48 -21.15
C ASN A 65 -7.41 -2.45 -20.08
N ASP A 66 -8.13 -2.83 -19.02
CA ASP A 66 -8.46 -1.89 -17.96
C ASP A 66 -7.24 -1.57 -17.08
N ARG A 67 -6.72 -0.34 -17.21
CA ARG A 67 -5.49 0.13 -16.55
C ARG A 67 -5.73 0.93 -15.28
N ALA A 68 -6.94 0.85 -14.71
CA ALA A 68 -7.22 1.51 -13.44
C ALA A 68 -6.21 1.04 -12.36
N PRO A 69 -5.85 1.92 -11.39
CA PRO A 69 -4.77 1.66 -10.45
C PRO A 69 -4.94 0.39 -9.60
N GLY A 70 -6.18 -0.09 -9.40
CA GLY A 70 -6.49 -1.35 -8.71
C GLY A 70 -6.61 -2.58 -9.62
N ARG A 71 -6.48 -2.42 -10.94
CA ARG A 71 -6.77 -3.47 -11.94
C ARG A 71 -5.56 -3.92 -12.73
N GLN A 72 -4.55 -3.05 -12.96
CA GLN A 72 -3.38 -3.42 -13.76
C GLN A 72 -2.13 -2.56 -13.55
N ARG A 73 -1.01 -3.00 -14.15
CA ARG A 73 0.21 -2.22 -14.34
C ARG A 73 -0.11 -0.91 -15.09
N LEU A 74 -0.01 0.23 -14.41
CA LEU A 74 0.23 1.50 -15.08
C LEU A 74 1.57 1.34 -15.81
N ARG A 75 1.55 1.32 -17.15
CA ARG A 75 2.78 1.47 -17.95
C ARG A 75 3.32 2.86 -17.63
N GLY A 76 4.22 2.92 -16.66
CA GLY A 76 5.20 4.00 -16.58
C GLY A 76 6.32 3.67 -17.56
N GLU A 77 6.65 4.67 -18.35
CA GLU A 77 7.95 4.87 -18.99
C GLU A 77 9.10 4.56 -18.03
#